data_AF-A0A530GTK1-F1
#
_entry.id   AF-A0A530GTK1-F1
#
_cell.length_a   1.000
_cell.length_b   1.000
_cell.length_c   1.000
_cell.angle_alpha   90.00
_cell.angle_beta   90.00
_cell.angle_gamma   90.00
#
_symmetry.space_group_name_H-M   'P 1'
#
loop_
_entity.id
_entity.type
_entity.pdbx_description
1 polymer ?
#
loop_
_entity_poly.entity_id
_entity_poly.type
_entity_poly.pdbx_seq_one_letter_code
_entity_poly.pdbx_strand_id
1 'polypeptide(L)'
;LYTGGGLVSNIMLIDHKGVAFNLDDRMVAQTDKVTFNIPIGLAAADKAAAKAVPQIMLVITGPKDIQAAMFSRPTPASELLPKILEEIEAGGSQFSATASYFRLGG
;
A
#
# COMPACT_ATOMS: atom_id res chain seq x y z
N LEU A 1 10.61 -5.23 3.83
CA LEU A 1 11.76 -4.29 3.70
C LEU A 1 12.23 -3.89 5.08
N TYR A 2 13.52 -4.01 5.38
CA TYR A 2 14.07 -3.63 6.68
C TYR A 2 14.51 -2.17 6.61
N THR A 3 13.93 -1.31 7.43
CA THR A 3 14.40 0.08 7.53
C THR A 3 15.51 0.12 8.58
N GLY A 4 16.57 0.90 8.32
CA GLY A 4 17.72 0.98 9.19
C GLY A 4 17.30 1.36 10.62
N GLY A 5 17.45 0.44 11.57
CA GLY A 5 17.01 0.62 12.96
C GLY A 5 16.21 -0.54 13.56
N GLY A 6 15.90 -1.60 12.80
CA GLY A 6 15.10 -2.72 13.31
C GLY A 6 13.60 -2.58 13.08
N LEU A 7 13.18 -1.55 12.35
CA LEU A 7 11.78 -1.28 12.04
C LEU A 7 11.38 -1.94 10.71
N VAL A 8 10.14 -2.41 10.67
CA VAL A 8 9.52 -3.06 9.51
C VAL A 8 8.48 -2.12 8.91
N SER A 9 8.42 -2.08 7.59
CA SER A 9 7.43 -1.31 6.84
C SER A 9 6.48 -2.23 6.10
N ASN A 10 5.18 -2.02 6.29
CA ASN A 10 4.13 -2.56 5.44
C ASN A 10 3.74 -1.53 4.39
N ILE A 11 3.76 -1.94 3.12
CA ILE A 11 3.57 -1.05 1.97
C ILE A 11 2.36 -1.51 1.17
N MET A 12 1.46 -0.57 0.91
CA MET A 12 0.22 -0.83 0.17
C MET A 12 -0.04 0.24 -0.87
N LEU A 13 -0.62 -0.17 -2.01
CA LEU A 13 -1.25 0.74 -2.96
C LEU A 13 -2.76 0.70 -2.77
N ILE A 14 -3.41 1.86 -2.72
CA ILE A 14 -4.87 2.00 -2.85
C ILE A 14 -5.18 2.68 -4.18
N ASP A 15 -5.97 2.02 -5.02
CA ASP A 15 -6.36 2.57 -6.32
C ASP A 15 -7.58 3.51 -6.24
N HIS A 16 -7.94 4.12 -7.38
CA HIS A 16 -9.08 5.03 -7.50
C HIS A 16 -10.44 4.40 -7.24
N LYS A 17 -10.52 3.07 -7.16
CA LYS A 17 -11.73 2.30 -6.81
C LYS A 17 -11.76 1.92 -5.33
N GLY A 18 -10.76 2.34 -4.55
CA GLY A 18 -10.62 1.98 -3.16
C GLY A 18 -10.18 0.55 -2.94
N VAL A 19 -9.55 -0.09 -3.93
CA VAL A 19 -8.97 -1.44 -3.77
C VAL A 19 -7.53 -1.30 -3.30
N ALA A 20 -7.22 -1.96 -2.18
CA ALA A 20 -5.89 -2.05 -1.61
C ALA A 20 -5.13 -3.27 -2.13
N PHE A 21 -3.84 -3.09 -2.40
CA PHE A 21 -2.88 -4.11 -2.83
C PHE A 21 -1.69 -4.09 -1.89
N ASN A 22 -1.37 -5.20 -1.23
CA ASN A 22 -0.10 -5.36 -0.52
C ASN A 22 1.04 -5.46 -1.55
N LEU A 23 2.11 -4.69 -1.30
CA LEU A 23 3.30 -4.64 -2.16
C LEU A 23 4.52 -5.35 -1.55
N ASP A 24 4.49 -5.74 -0.28
CA ASP A 24 5.64 -6.29 0.45
C ASP A 24 6.26 -7.50 -0.28
N ASP A 25 5.42 -8.44 -0.75
CA ASP A 25 5.85 -9.62 -1.50
C ASP A 25 6.05 -9.39 -3.00
N ARG A 26 5.75 -8.17 -3.49
CA ARG A 26 5.78 -7.81 -4.91
C ARG A 26 6.92 -6.85 -5.25
N MET A 27 7.65 -6.44 -4.23
CA MET A 27 8.74 -5.49 -4.31
C MET A 27 10.05 -6.18 -4.66
N VAL A 28 10.64 -5.74 -5.77
CA VAL A 28 11.95 -6.16 -6.26
C VAL A 28 12.92 -5.00 -6.04
N ALA A 29 13.86 -5.20 -5.12
CA ALA A 29 14.90 -4.22 -4.84
C ALA A 29 15.87 -4.09 -6.02
N GLN A 30 16.24 -2.86 -6.31
CA GLN A 30 17.32 -2.49 -7.23
C GLN A 30 18.31 -1.60 -6.48
N THR A 31 19.49 -1.36 -7.06
CA THR A 31 20.39 -0.33 -6.55
C THR A 31 19.61 0.99 -6.54
N ASP A 32 19.41 1.59 -5.36
CA ASP A 32 18.71 2.87 -5.08
C ASP A 32 17.18 2.93 -5.08
N LYS A 33 16.49 1.90 -5.60
CA LYS A 33 15.02 1.94 -5.77
C LYS A 33 14.38 0.59 -5.58
N VAL A 34 13.06 0.60 -5.47
CA VAL A 34 12.25 -0.61 -5.49
C VAL A 34 11.25 -0.53 -6.62
N THR A 35 11.16 -1.60 -7.39
CA THR A 35 10.14 -1.77 -8.43
C THR A 35 9.14 -2.82 -8.00
N PHE A 36 7.87 -2.64 -8.37
CA PHE A 36 6.82 -3.63 -8.15
C PHE A 36 5.94 -3.71 -9.39
N ASN A 37 5.25 -4.84 -9.56
CA ASN A 37 4.30 -5.02 -10.64
C ASN A 37 2.97 -5.53 -10.07
N ILE A 38 1.90 -4.78 -10.29
CA ILE A 38 0.55 -5.15 -9.90
C ILE A 38 -0.41 -4.89 -11.06
N PRO A 39 -1.33 -5.82 -11.35
CA PRO A 39 -2.39 -5.55 -12.31
C PRO A 39 -3.36 -4.54 -11.69
N ILE A 40 -3.16 -3.26 -12.00
CA ILE A 40 -4.13 -2.22 -11.66
C ILE A 40 -5.19 -2.22 -12.74
N GLY A 41 -6.43 -2.46 -12.33
CA GLY A 41 -7.58 -2.40 -13.21
C GLY A 41 -7.93 -0.97 -13.60
N LEU A 42 -7.09 -0.32 -14.42
CA LEU A 42 -7.52 0.81 -15.23
C LEU A 42 -8.68 0.28 -16.07
N ALA A 43 -9.91 0.73 -15.82
CA ALA A 43 -11.03 0.27 -16.62
C ALA A 43 -10.70 0.56 -18.09
N ALA A 44 -11.10 -0.31 -19.02
CA ALA A 44 -10.82 -0.10 -20.45
C ALA A 44 -11.27 1.31 -20.92
N ALA A 45 -12.35 1.83 -20.32
CA ALA A 45 -12.82 3.21 -20.49
C ALA A 45 -11.84 4.27 -19.96
N ASP A 46 -11.24 4.09 -18.78
CA ASP A 46 -10.26 5.03 -18.21
C ASP A 46 -8.99 5.08 -19.06
N LYS A 47 -8.53 3.90 -19.54
CA LYS A 47 -7.37 3.78 -20.42
C LYS A 47 -7.65 4.38 -21.81
N ALA A 48 -8.84 4.14 -22.37
CA ALA A 48 -9.25 4.69 -23.65
C ALA A 48 -9.47 6.21 -23.60
N ALA A 49 -9.84 6.75 -22.44
CA ALA A 49 -10.05 8.18 -22.24
C ALA A 49 -8.77 8.96 -21.87
N ALA A 50 -7.60 8.30 -21.82
CA ALA A 50 -6.34 8.88 -21.31
C ALA A 50 -6.54 9.59 -19.95
N LYS A 51 -7.44 9.05 -19.11
CA LYS A 51 -7.85 9.72 -17.89
C LYS A 51 -6.84 9.43 -16.80
N ALA A 52 -6.20 10.48 -16.29
CA ALA A 52 -5.37 10.38 -15.09
C ALA A 52 -6.23 9.96 -13.90
N VAL A 53 -5.92 8.79 -13.31
CA VAL A 53 -6.65 8.27 -12.14
C VAL A 53 -5.80 8.39 -10.87
N PRO A 54 -6.39 8.84 -9.74
CA PRO A 54 -5.65 9.02 -8.50
C PRO A 54 -5.25 7.68 -7.88
N GLN A 55 -4.11 7.65 -7.22
CA GLN A 55 -3.57 6.52 -6.48
C GLN A 55 -2.97 7.00 -5.16
N ILE A 56 -2.97 6.12 -4.15
CA ILE A 56 -2.37 6.38 -2.85
C ILE A 56 -1.37 5.27 -2.53
N MET A 57 -0.11 5.63 -2.33
CA MET A 57 0.86 4.75 -1.68
C MET A 57 0.78 4.99 -0.17
N LEU A 58 0.42 3.96 0.60
CA LEU A 58 0.41 3.99 2.06
C LEU A 58 1.56 3.14 2.59
N VAL A 59 2.41 3.75 3.42
CA VAL A 59 3.52 3.09 4.10
C VAL A 59 3.29 3.22 5.59
N ILE A 60 3.25 2.10 6.31
CA ILE A 60 3.15 2.06 7.76
C ILE A 60 4.41 1.39 8.29
N THR A 61 5.14 2.07 9.18
CA THR A 61 6.41 1.61 9.74
C THR A 61 6.31 1.49 11.25
N GLY A 62 6.78 0.38 11.79
CA GLY A 62 6.76 0.11 13.23
C GLY A 62 7.76 -0.96 13.65
N PRO A 63 7.77 -1.34 14.95
CA PRO A 63 8.69 -2.34 15.49
C PRO A 63 8.38 -3.78 15.07
N LYS A 64 7.20 -4.02 14.46
CA LYS A 64 6.73 -5.31 13.96
C LYS A 64 5.77 -5.10 12.80
N ASP A 65 5.53 -6.15 12.03
CA ASP A 65 4.49 -6.15 11.00
C ASP A 65 3.09 -5.96 11.57
N ILE A 66 2.23 -5.29 10.79
CA ILE A 66 0.79 -5.21 11.02
C ILE A 66 0.14 -6.42 10.33
N GLN A 67 -0.43 -7.33 11.11
CA GLN A 67 -1.05 -8.55 10.61
C GLN A 67 -2.22 -8.26 9.67
N ALA A 68 -3.03 -7.24 9.97
CA ALA A 68 -4.10 -6.80 9.09
C ALA A 68 -3.59 -6.36 7.71
N ALA A 69 -2.35 -5.86 7.60
CA ALA A 69 -1.74 -5.46 6.34
C ALA A 69 -1.11 -6.63 5.56
N MET A 70 -0.99 -7.83 6.15
CA MET A 70 -0.43 -9.03 5.50
C MET A 70 -1.51 -9.82 4.73
N PHE A 71 -1.99 -9.25 3.62
CA PHE A 71 -3.03 -9.86 2.77
C PHE A 71 -2.53 -10.12 1.35
N SER A 72 -2.97 -11.23 0.74
CA SER A 72 -2.48 -11.65 -0.60
C SER A 72 -3.39 -11.25 -1.76
N ARG A 73 -4.69 -11.09 -1.51
CA ARG A 73 -5.71 -10.75 -2.52
C ARG A 73 -6.06 -9.27 -2.47
N PRO A 74 -6.28 -8.60 -3.62
CA PRO A 74 -6.81 -7.24 -3.62
C PRO A 74 -8.06 -7.14 -2.75
N THR A 75 -8.07 -6.18 -1.81
CA THR A 75 -9.07 -6.10 -0.74
C THR A 75 -9.63 -4.68 -0.67
N PRO A 76 -10.94 -4.46 -0.43
CA PRO A 76 -11.48 -3.12 -0.23
C PRO A 76 -10.79 -2.38 0.92
N ALA A 77 -10.33 -1.16 0.68
CA ALA A 77 -9.69 -0.33 1.69
C ALA A 77 -10.63 -0.03 2.87
N SER A 78 -11.95 0.04 2.61
CA SER A 78 -12.98 0.19 3.64
C SER A 78 -13.05 -0.98 4.62
N GLU A 79 -12.66 -2.19 4.20
CA GLU A 79 -12.61 -3.36 5.08
C GLU A 79 -11.25 -3.52 5.76
N LEU A 80 -10.19 -3.02 5.12
CA LEU A 80 -8.80 -3.18 5.55
C LEU A 80 -8.37 -2.11 6.56
N LEU A 81 -8.58 -0.83 6.23
CA LEU A 81 -8.05 0.29 7.02
C LEU A 81 -8.58 0.32 8.47
N PRO A 82 -9.86 0.01 8.75
CA PRO A 82 -10.33 -0.07 10.14
C PRO A 82 -9.60 -1.15 10.95
N LYS A 83 -9.31 -2.31 10.36
CA LYS A 83 -8.58 -3.41 11.04
C LYS A 83 -7.14 -3.04 11.34
N ILE A 84 -6.48 -2.34 10.41
CA ILE A 84 -5.13 -1.80 10.61
C ILE A 84 -5.13 -0.79 11.76
N LEU A 85 -6.11 0.12 11.81
CA LEU A 85 -6.21 1.10 12.89
C LEU A 85 -6.43 0.42 14.24
N GLU A 86 -7.36 -0.55 14.32
CA GLU A 86 -7.62 -1.32 15.54
C GLU A 86 -6.36 -2.03 16.05
N GLU A 87 -5.56 -2.63 15.16
CA GLU A 87 -4.31 -3.30 15.53
C GLU A 87 -3.24 -2.32 16.04
N ILE A 88 -3.12 -1.14 15.42
CA ILE A 88 -2.22 -0.08 15.87
C ILE A 88 -2.62 0.41 17.27
N GLU A 89 -3.91 0.66 17.49
CA GLU A 89 -4.44 1.14 18.77
C GLU A 89 -4.30 0.09 19.88
N ALA A 90 -4.59 -1.18 19.60
CA ALA A 90 -4.45 -2.27 20.55
C ALA A 90 -2.98 -2.58 20.91
N GLY A 91 -2.06 -2.34 19.97
CA GLY A 91 -0.64 -2.68 20.12
C GLY A 91 0.16 -1.74 21.03
N GLY A 92 -0.37 -0.57 21.41
CA GLY A 92 0.30 0.44 22.24
C GLY A 92 1.68 0.89 21.71
N SER A 93 2.00 0.52 20.47
CA SER A 93 3.33 0.62 19.87
C SER A 93 3.43 1.85 18.99
N GLN A 94 4.60 2.48 18.91
CA GLN A 94 4.83 3.61 18.03
C GLN A 94 4.91 3.15 16.57
N PHE A 95 3.78 3.21 15.88
CA PHE A 95 3.72 3.15 14.42
C PHE A 95 3.76 4.58 13.86
N SER A 96 4.35 4.73 12.68
CA SER A 96 4.24 5.93 11.86
C SER A 96 3.63 5.55 10.50
N ALA A 97 2.81 6.43 9.94
CA ALA A 97 2.19 6.22 8.64
C ALA A 97 2.48 7.41 7.72
N THR A 98 2.79 7.11 6.46
CA THR A 98 2.96 8.10 5.39
C THR A 98 2.09 7.71 4.21
N ALA A 99 1.35 8.68 3.67
CA ALA A 99 0.57 8.51 2.45
C ALA A 99 1.09 9.45 1.36
N SER A 100 1.36 8.91 0.18
CA SER A 100 1.72 9.70 -1.02
C SER A 100 0.63 9.57 -2.07
N TYR A 101 0.14 10.71 -2.55
CA TYR A 101 -0.87 10.79 -3.60
C TYR A 101 -0.20 11.00 -4.96
N PHE A 102 -0.57 10.19 -5.95
CA PHE A 102 -0.07 10.31 -7.32
C PHE A 102 -1.13 9.91 -8.34
N ARG A 103 -0.81 9.96 -9.64
CA ARG A 103 -1.74 9.61 -10.72
C ARG A 103 -1.11 8.59 -11.64
N LEU A 104 -1.94 7.71 -12.20
CA LEU A 104 -1.56 6.80 -13.28
C LEU A 104 -2.40 7.11 -14.53
N GLY A 105 -1.77 7.02 -15.70
CA GLY A 105 -2.39 7.43 -16.97
C GLY A 105 -2.46 8.96 -17.14
N GLY A 106 -2.80 9.38 -18.36
CA GLY A 106 -2.64 10.77 -18.82
C GLY A 106 -1.43 10.92 -19.73
#